data_AF-A0AAN4Z4W5-F1
#
_entry.id   AF-A0AAN4Z4W5-F1
#
_cell.length_a   1.000
_cell.length_b   1.000
_cell.length_c   1.000
_cell.angle_alpha   90.00
_cell.angle_beta   90.00
_cell.angle_gamma   90.00
#
_symmetry.space_group_name_H-M   'P 1'
#
loop_
_entity.id
_entity.type
_entity.pdbx_description
1 polymer ?
#
loop_
_entity_poly.entity_id
_entity_poly.type
_entity_poly.pdbx_seq_one_letter_code
_entity_poly.pdbx_strand_id
1 'polypeptide(L)'
;MMLSGISLVLLLSLSTLDARVTFEHSQVLDNVDLRGTNTAELGCVSGCRVYSPTDNEKILIVGNSCNYTYNERDHTMPLTLLNLAGMQLGESFGLPPCAGGYTLENTGAPNPSFVLYVVEKDAEHNFTPVFYVD
;
A
#
# COMPACT_ATOMS: atom_id res chain seq x y z
N MET A 1 48.52 40.76 0.09
CA MET A 1 47.06 40.50 0.16
C MET A 1 46.74 39.41 -0.83
N MET A 2 46.56 38.17 -0.38
CA MET A 2 46.03 37.08 -1.21
C MET A 2 44.99 36.35 -0.36
N LEU A 3 43.74 36.41 -0.83
CA LEU A 3 42.59 35.75 -0.21
C LEU A 3 42.79 34.24 -0.27
N SER A 4 42.92 33.60 0.89
CA SER A 4 42.80 32.15 1.02
C SER A 4 41.32 31.79 1.01
N GLY A 5 40.88 31.14 -0.06
CA GLY A 5 39.49 30.79 -0.31
C GLY A 5 38.92 29.85 0.76
N ILE A 6 37.75 30.22 1.27
CA ILE A 6 36.92 29.38 2.12
C ILE A 6 36.34 28.29 1.23
N SER A 7 36.85 27.07 1.37
CA SER A 7 36.30 25.88 0.72
C SER A 7 34.98 25.52 1.40
N LEU A 8 33.88 26.05 0.87
CA LEU A 8 32.52 25.73 1.29
C LEU A 8 32.19 24.31 0.83
N VAL A 9 32.48 23.32 1.67
CA VAL A 9 32.03 21.93 1.47
C VAL A 9 30.53 21.92 1.72
N LEU A 10 29.75 22.03 0.65
CA LEU A 10 28.31 21.88 0.65
C LEU A 10 28.01 20.40 0.92
N LEU A 11 27.81 20.05 2.20
CA LEU A 11 27.23 18.79 2.63
C LEU A 11 25.79 18.74 2.10
N LEU A 12 25.64 18.21 0.88
CA LEU A 12 24.37 17.78 0.31
C LEU A 12 23.86 16.62 1.17
N SER A 13 23.17 16.96 2.25
CA SER A 13 22.29 16.04 2.97
C SER A 13 21.17 15.64 2.01
N LEU A 14 21.41 14.55 1.27
CA LEU A 14 20.37 13.77 0.61
C LEU A 14 19.48 13.19 1.71
N SER A 15 18.53 13.98 2.19
CA SER A 15 17.34 13.44 2.81
C SER A 15 16.66 12.60 1.75
N THR A 16 16.82 11.27 1.81
CA THR A 16 15.95 10.35 1.10
C THR A 16 14.56 10.59 1.66
N LEU A 17 13.79 11.47 1.01
CA LEU A 17 12.37 11.59 1.28
C LEU A 17 11.78 10.22 0.92
N ASP A 18 11.41 9.48 1.94
CA ASP A 18 10.56 8.31 1.87
C ASP A 18 9.27 8.74 1.17
N ALA A 19 9.19 8.50 -0.14
CA ALA A 19 8.13 9.02 -1.00
C ALA A 19 7.19 7.88 -1.39
N ARG A 20 5.93 8.00 -0.97
CA ARG A 20 4.83 7.15 -1.46
C ARG A 20 4.59 7.47 -2.94
N VAL A 21 4.47 6.43 -3.77
CA VAL A 21 4.05 6.59 -5.16
C VAL A 21 2.53 6.62 -5.22
N THR A 22 1.97 7.80 -5.46
CA THR A 22 0.54 8.01 -5.67
C THR A 22 0.31 8.55 -7.08
N PHE A 23 -0.59 7.92 -7.81
CA PHE A 23 -1.17 8.40 -9.06
C PHE A 23 -2.58 8.92 -8.77
N GLU A 24 -3.18 9.64 -9.73
CA GLU A 24 -4.50 10.26 -9.55
C GLU A 24 -5.57 9.31 -9.00
N HIS A 25 -5.56 8.05 -9.44
CA HIS A 25 -6.52 7.02 -9.04
C HIS A 25 -5.89 5.70 -8.54
N SER A 26 -4.59 5.70 -8.25
CA SER A 26 -3.93 4.49 -7.75
C SER A 26 -2.78 4.80 -6.80
N GLN A 27 -2.48 3.84 -5.92
CA GLN A 27 -1.42 3.94 -4.93
C GLN A 27 -0.63 2.64 -4.93
N VAL A 28 0.68 2.78 -4.79
CA VAL A 28 1.57 1.66 -4.48
C VAL A 28 2.08 1.89 -3.06
N LEU A 29 1.80 0.93 -2.19
CA LEU A 29 2.28 0.91 -0.82
C LEU A 29 3.36 -0.15 -0.68
N ASP A 30 4.41 0.17 0.06
CA ASP A 30 5.50 -0.75 0.36
C ASP A 30 6.01 -0.58 1.80
N ASN A 31 7.16 -1.21 2.09
CA ASN A 31 7.78 -1.17 3.42
C ASN A 31 8.04 0.25 3.95
N VAL A 32 8.16 1.25 3.09
CA VAL A 32 8.41 2.64 3.45
C VAL A 32 7.16 3.27 4.08
N ASP A 33 5.97 2.90 3.61
CA ASP A 33 4.69 3.40 4.14
C ASP A 33 4.42 2.98 5.58
N LEU A 34 5.07 1.92 6.05
CA LEU A 34 5.00 1.41 7.41
C LEU A 34 6.29 1.66 8.20
N ARG A 35 7.17 2.57 7.75
CA ARG A 35 8.38 2.90 8.49
C ARG A 35 8.05 3.83 9.65
N GLY A 36 8.35 3.39 10.87
CA GLY A 36 8.11 4.19 12.09
C GLY A 36 6.64 4.25 12.53
N THR A 37 5.75 3.53 11.86
CA THR A 37 4.34 3.35 12.19
C THR A 37 3.94 1.89 11.93
N ASN A 38 2.82 1.43 12.49
CA ASN A 38 2.26 0.12 12.16
C ASN A 38 1.04 0.22 11.24
N THR A 39 0.67 1.44 10.83
CA THR A 39 -0.51 1.68 10.02
C THR A 39 -0.26 2.67 8.89
N ALA A 40 -0.94 2.46 7.76
CA ALA A 40 -0.95 3.36 6.61
C ALA A 40 -2.35 3.43 6.00
N GLU A 41 -2.88 4.63 5.79
CA GLU A 41 -4.20 4.81 5.16
C GLU A 41 -4.15 4.47 3.66
N LEU A 42 -5.23 3.83 3.18
CA LEU A 42 -5.50 3.64 1.76
C LEU A 42 -6.43 4.76 1.27
N GLY A 43 -6.08 5.37 0.14
CA GLY A 43 -6.88 6.41 -0.51
C GLY A 43 -8.08 5.85 -1.27
N CYS A 44 -8.95 5.05 -0.65
CA CYS A 44 -10.13 4.52 -1.33
C CYS A 44 -11.38 4.43 -0.44
N VAL A 45 -12.18 5.49 -0.46
CA VAL A 45 -13.44 5.59 0.31
C VAL A 45 -14.62 4.98 -0.45
N SER A 46 -14.66 5.14 -1.78
CA SER A 46 -15.71 4.60 -2.67
C SER A 46 -15.55 3.09 -2.98
N GLY A 47 -14.55 2.45 -2.37
CA GLY A 47 -14.09 1.12 -2.71
C GLY A 47 -12.92 1.15 -3.70
N CYS A 48 -12.15 0.08 -3.73
CA CYS A 48 -10.93 -0.04 -4.52
C CYS A 48 -10.72 -1.49 -4.95
N ARG A 49 -9.97 -1.68 -6.03
CA ARG A 49 -9.35 -2.97 -6.32
C ARG A 49 -7.99 -2.99 -5.66
N VAL A 50 -7.70 -4.09 -4.97
CA VAL A 50 -6.42 -4.31 -4.31
C VAL A 50 -5.82 -5.62 -4.77
N TYR A 51 -4.50 -5.63 -4.91
CA TYR A 51 -3.77 -6.81 -5.31
C TYR A 51 -2.32 -6.71 -4.79
N SER A 52 -1.72 -7.85 -4.47
CA SER A 52 -0.36 -7.95 -3.94
C SER A 52 0.25 -9.29 -4.36
N PRO A 53 1.50 -9.33 -4.84
CA PRO A 53 2.21 -10.57 -5.07
C PRO A 53 2.95 -11.06 -3.81
N THR A 54 2.95 -10.27 -2.74
CA THR A 54 3.72 -10.57 -1.54
C THR A 54 2.92 -11.51 -0.65
N ASP A 55 3.45 -12.70 -0.41
CA ASP A 55 2.96 -13.57 0.64
C ASP A 55 3.34 -13.02 2.02
N ASN A 56 2.36 -12.46 2.73
CA ASN A 56 2.53 -11.97 4.09
C ASN A 56 1.22 -11.99 4.90
N GLU A 57 1.13 -12.91 5.86
CA GLU A 57 -0.02 -13.05 6.76
C GLU A 57 -0.11 -11.98 7.86
N LYS A 58 0.95 -11.19 8.08
CA LYS A 58 1.01 -10.18 9.15
C LYS A 58 0.64 -8.77 8.70
N ILE A 59 0.47 -8.58 7.39
CA ILE A 59 0.03 -7.32 6.79
C ILE A 59 -1.43 -7.49 6.38
N LEU A 60 -2.28 -6.67 6.98
CA LEU A 60 -3.73 -6.76 6.85
C LEU A 60 -4.30 -5.44 6.34
N ILE A 61 -5.25 -5.51 5.43
CA ILE A 61 -6.15 -4.42 5.14
C ILE A 61 -7.31 -4.54 6.13
N VAL A 62 -7.67 -3.42 6.78
CA VAL A 62 -8.74 -3.30 7.78
C VAL A 62 -9.69 -2.19 7.34
N GLY A 63 -11.01 -2.42 7.44
CA GLY A 63 -12.03 -1.41 7.14
C GLY A 63 -12.33 -0.57 8.38
N ASN A 64 -12.09 0.73 8.32
CA ASN A 64 -12.33 1.63 9.45
C ASN A 64 -13.82 1.95 9.53
N SER A 65 -14.45 1.73 10.70
CA SER A 65 -15.87 2.05 10.91
C SER A 65 -16.84 1.35 9.96
N CYS A 66 -16.40 0.27 9.31
CA CYS A 66 -17.21 -0.55 8.43
C CYS A 66 -17.45 -1.89 9.12
N ASN A 67 -18.72 -2.22 9.34
CA ASN A 67 -19.10 -3.42 10.09
C ASN A 67 -19.01 -4.67 9.20
N TYR A 68 -17.81 -4.97 8.69
CA TYR A 68 -17.52 -6.16 7.92
C TYR A 68 -17.02 -7.25 8.88
N THR A 69 -17.70 -8.40 8.89
CA THR A 69 -17.29 -9.59 9.66
C THR A 69 -16.58 -10.55 8.71
N TYR A 70 -15.38 -11.04 9.04
CA TYR A 70 -14.61 -11.96 8.19
C TYR A 70 -15.41 -13.24 7.86
N ASN A 71 -15.55 -13.54 6.57
CA ASN A 71 -16.23 -14.69 6.02
C ASN A 71 -15.44 -15.18 4.81
N GLU A 72 -14.89 -16.40 4.89
CA GLU A 72 -14.07 -17.02 3.85
C GLU A 72 -14.81 -17.23 2.52
N ARG A 73 -16.15 -17.33 2.53
CA ARG A 73 -16.95 -17.41 1.30
C ARG A 73 -17.11 -16.06 0.60
N ASP A 74 -17.19 -15.00 1.39
CA ASP A 74 -17.51 -13.65 0.91
C ASP A 74 -16.27 -12.73 0.87
N HIS A 75 -15.10 -13.25 1.29
CA HIS A 75 -13.82 -12.54 1.40
C HIS A 75 -13.92 -11.20 2.15
N THR A 76 -14.65 -11.16 3.25
CA THR A 76 -14.79 -9.96 4.07
C THR A 76 -13.59 -9.79 5.03
N MET A 77 -13.44 -8.57 5.56
CA MET A 77 -12.26 -8.06 6.27
C MET A 77 -12.01 -8.69 7.67
N PRO A 78 -10.77 -8.68 8.20
CA PRO A 78 -9.55 -8.13 7.60
C PRO A 78 -8.98 -9.03 6.49
N LEU A 79 -8.43 -8.41 5.45
CA LEU A 79 -7.86 -9.10 4.28
C LEU A 79 -6.34 -9.11 4.38
N THR A 80 -5.70 -10.27 4.39
CA THR A 80 -4.22 -10.35 4.48
C THR A 80 -3.57 -10.32 3.09
N LEU A 81 -2.29 -9.95 3.02
CA LEU A 81 -1.55 -10.05 1.75
C LEU A 81 -1.36 -11.50 1.30
N LEU A 82 -1.28 -12.47 2.24
CA LEU A 82 -1.32 -13.90 1.92
C LEU A 82 -2.59 -14.28 1.14
N ASN A 83 -3.76 -13.71 1.49
CA ASN A 83 -4.99 -13.95 0.74
C ASN A 83 -4.91 -13.41 -0.70
N LEU A 84 -4.25 -12.25 -0.88
CA LEU A 84 -4.06 -11.62 -2.20
C LEU A 84 -3.04 -12.37 -3.06
N ALA A 85 -1.94 -12.82 -2.46
CA ALA A 85 -0.88 -13.57 -3.15
C ALA A 85 -1.36 -14.94 -3.64
N GLY A 86 -2.37 -15.53 -2.98
CA GLY A 86 -3.00 -16.78 -3.40
C GLY A 86 -4.01 -16.65 -4.54
N MET A 87 -4.31 -15.44 -5.02
CA MET A 87 -5.25 -15.21 -6.13
C MET A 87 -4.62 -15.62 -7.47
N GLN A 88 -5.45 -15.95 -8.47
CA GLN A 88 -4.91 -16.26 -9.80
C GLN A 88 -4.34 -15.01 -10.46
N LEU A 89 -3.31 -15.18 -11.27
CA LEU A 89 -2.70 -14.08 -12.01
C LEU A 89 -3.73 -13.35 -12.87
N GLY A 90 -3.77 -12.01 -12.80
CA GLY A 90 -4.78 -11.18 -13.46
C GLY A 90 -6.05 -10.96 -12.65
N GLU A 91 -6.27 -11.70 -11.56
CA GLU A 91 -7.34 -11.41 -10.60
C GLU A 91 -6.93 -10.32 -9.62
N SER A 92 -7.93 -9.75 -8.93
CA SER A 92 -7.72 -8.80 -7.85
C SER A 92 -8.90 -8.84 -6.90
N PHE A 93 -8.71 -8.33 -5.70
CA PHE A 93 -9.79 -8.23 -4.74
C PHE A 93 -10.52 -6.89 -4.81
N GLY A 94 -11.85 -6.90 -4.86
CA GLY A 94 -12.66 -5.68 -4.80
C GLY A 94 -13.07 -5.35 -3.36
N LEU A 95 -12.44 -4.33 -2.78
CA LEU A 95 -12.87 -3.78 -1.50
C LEU A 95 -14.20 -3.03 -1.66
N PRO A 96 -15.24 -3.36 -0.87
CA PRO A 96 -16.52 -2.67 -0.92
C PRO A 96 -16.39 -1.18 -0.49
N PRO A 97 -17.40 -0.34 -0.76
CA PRO A 97 -17.38 1.05 -0.27
C PRO A 97 -17.37 1.09 1.26
N CYS A 98 -16.43 1.83 1.85
CA CYS A 98 -16.27 1.91 3.29
C CYS A 98 -16.17 3.37 3.75
N ALA A 99 -17.15 3.84 4.52
CA ALA A 99 -17.28 5.25 4.88
C ALA A 99 -16.09 5.77 5.72
N GLY A 100 -15.48 4.93 6.56
CA GLY A 100 -14.25 5.31 7.28
C GLY A 100 -12.96 5.02 6.50
N GLY A 101 -13.06 4.50 5.28
CA GLY A 101 -11.93 4.10 4.46
C GLY A 101 -11.24 2.82 4.95
N TYR A 102 -10.07 2.55 4.39
CA TYR A 102 -9.29 1.37 4.68
C TYR A 102 -7.91 1.75 5.24
N THR A 103 -7.41 0.92 6.15
CA THR A 103 -6.07 1.04 6.71
C THR A 103 -5.30 -0.24 6.45
N LEU A 104 -4.05 -0.12 6.04
CA LEU A 104 -3.07 -1.19 6.07
C LEU A 104 -2.47 -1.26 7.47
N GLU A 105 -2.52 -2.42 8.11
CA GLU A 105 -1.99 -2.65 9.45
C GLU A 105 -0.90 -3.73 9.43
N ASN A 106 0.18 -3.49 10.18
CA ASN A 106 1.21 -4.47 10.45
C ASN A 106 1.11 -5.00 11.87
N THR A 107 0.89 -6.31 11.97
CA THR A 107 0.82 -7.05 13.24
C THR A 107 2.07 -7.89 13.52
N GLY A 108 3.07 -7.82 12.63
CA GLY A 108 4.31 -8.57 12.68
C GLY A 108 5.51 -7.74 13.14
N ALA A 109 6.68 -8.09 12.61
CA ALA A 109 7.92 -7.38 12.88
C ALA A 109 7.92 -5.98 12.23
N PRO A 110 8.65 -4.99 12.80
CA PRO A 110 8.81 -3.69 12.18
C PRO A 110 9.55 -3.79 10.84
N ASN A 111 9.27 -2.88 9.91
CA ASN A 111 9.81 -2.83 8.54
C ASN A 111 9.53 -4.12 7.72
N PRO A 112 8.26 -4.51 7.55
CA PRO A 112 7.90 -5.67 6.74
C PRO A 112 8.25 -5.42 5.26
N SER A 113 8.73 -6.43 4.54
CA SER A 113 8.88 -6.35 3.08
C SER A 113 7.56 -6.75 2.42
N PHE A 114 7.01 -5.86 1.59
CA PHE A 114 5.81 -6.11 0.79
C PHE A 114 5.66 -5.08 -0.31
N VAL A 115 4.77 -5.38 -1.26
CA VAL A 115 4.19 -4.39 -2.16
C VAL A 115 2.68 -4.62 -2.23
N LEU A 116 1.90 -3.55 -2.07
CA LEU A 116 0.45 -3.55 -2.20
C LEU A 116 0.06 -2.50 -3.23
N TYR A 117 -0.78 -2.90 -4.16
CA TYR A 117 -1.33 -1.99 -5.15
C TYR A 117 -2.80 -1.77 -4.87
N VAL A 118 -3.21 -0.50 -4.92
CA VAL A 118 -4.57 -0.05 -4.67
C VAL A 118 -5.01 0.81 -5.85
N VAL A 119 -6.16 0.49 -6.42
CA VAL A 119 -6.73 1.22 -7.56
C VAL A 119 -8.14 1.62 -7.19
N GLU A 120 -8.46 2.91 -7.31
CA GLU A 120 -9.81 3.42 -7.05
C GLU A 120 -10.81 2.80 -8.02
N LYS A 121 -12.05 2.59 -7.55
CA LYS A 121 -13.06 1.89 -8.33
C LYS A 121 -13.42 2.61 -9.65
N ASP A 122 -13.31 3.92 -9.67
CA ASP A 122 -13.59 4.84 -10.77
C ASP A 122 -12.36 5.17 -11.63
N ALA A 123 -11.20 4.58 -11.33
CA ALA A 123 -10.02 4.72 -12.17
C ALA A 123 -10.29 4.32 -13.62
N GLU A 124 -9.75 5.08 -14.57
CA GLU A 124 -9.71 4.63 -15.95
C GLU A 124 -8.99 3.28 -16.03
N HIS A 125 -9.55 2.34 -16.79
CA HIS A 125 -9.00 0.99 -16.92
C HIS A 125 -8.93 0.16 -15.63
N ASN A 126 -9.76 0.44 -14.62
CA ASN A 126 -9.88 -0.36 -13.38
C ASN A 126 -10.21 -1.86 -13.63
N PHE A 127 -10.58 -2.26 -14.86
CA PHE A 127 -10.79 -3.66 -15.24
C PHE A 127 -9.57 -4.37 -15.83
N THR A 128 -8.45 -3.66 -15.98
CA THR A 128 -7.23 -4.23 -16.55
C THR A 128 -6.67 -5.31 -15.62
N PRO A 129 -6.48 -6.54 -16.12
CA PRO A 129 -5.83 -7.58 -15.34
C PRO A 129 -4.38 -7.18 -15.04
N VAL A 130 -3.91 -7.46 -13.83
CA VAL A 130 -2.54 -7.15 -13.45
C VAL A 130 -1.68 -8.40 -13.49
N PHE A 131 -0.53 -8.26 -14.14
CA PHE A 131 0.46 -9.32 -14.31
C PHE A 131 1.79 -8.86 -13.72
N TYR A 132 2.43 -9.74 -12.96
CA TYR A 132 3.80 -9.56 -12.50
C TYR A 132 4.74 -10.33 -13.41
N VAL A 133 5.93 -9.78 -13.60
CA VAL A 133 7.03 -10.47 -14.24
C VAL A 133 8.04 -10.76 -13.14
N ASP A 134 8.26 -12.03 -12.86
CA ASP A 134 9.29 -12.50 -11.93
C ASP A 134 10.71 -12.18 -12.44
#